data_AF-A0A2D8AFE9-F1
#
_entry.id   AF-A0A2D8AFE9-F1
#
_cell.length_a   1.000
_cell.length_b   1.000
_cell.length_c   1.000
_cell.angle_alpha   90.00
_cell.angle_beta   90.00
_cell.angle_gamma   90.00
#
_symmetry.space_group_name_H-M   'P 1'
#
loop_
_entity.id
_entity.type
_entity.pdbx_description
1 polymer ?
#
loop_
_entity_poly.entity_id
_entity_poly.type
_entity_poly.pdbx_seq_one_letter_code
_entity_poly.pdbx_strand_id
1 'polypeptide(L)'
;MMGICAKELLRWVIEPTLQRIGVSTPGAAQLLLATAAQESQLGAHLRPDGQRGLGIYQIQALTHRHVWDDYLVHSPELASTVRGLASQHDFLNQPHAELTTNLSYATAIAWFIYARNKDFKLPSNATAEDFALCWKRFYHPKSDVSTEEFCERYRELAADCEEAA
;
A
#
# COMPACT_ATOMS: atom_id res chain seq x y z
N MET A 1 -5.01 14.42 -14.77
CA MET A 1 -5.87 13.84 -13.72
C MET A 1 -5.19 14.13 -12.37
N MET A 2 -5.91 14.63 -11.36
CA MET A 2 -5.29 15.13 -10.10
C MET A 2 -5.35 14.09 -8.98
N GLY A 3 -4.38 13.18 -8.93
CA GLY A 3 -4.02 12.41 -7.73
C GLY A 3 -2.98 13.16 -6.88
N ILE A 4 -2.49 12.53 -5.83
CA ILE A 4 -1.32 13.00 -5.06
C ILE A 4 -0.08 12.87 -5.95
N CYS A 5 0.83 13.84 -5.90
CA CYS A 5 2.12 13.76 -6.60
C CYS A 5 2.89 12.51 -6.15
N ALA A 6 3.32 11.68 -7.11
CA ALA A 6 4.02 10.43 -6.83
C ALA A 6 5.26 10.61 -5.95
N LYS A 7 6.07 11.64 -6.26
CA LYS A 7 7.30 11.96 -5.53
C LYS A 7 7.02 12.40 -4.10
N GLU A 8 5.97 13.18 -3.89
CA GLU A 8 5.57 13.62 -2.55
C GLU A 8 4.98 12.47 -1.73
N LEU A 9 4.13 11.64 -2.35
CA LEU A 9 3.59 10.44 -1.69
C LEU A 9 4.73 9.52 -1.26
N LEU A 10 5.69 9.25 -2.15
CA LEU A 10 6.85 8.41 -1.87
C LEU A 10 7.66 8.99 -0.69
N ARG A 11 8.10 10.24 -0.81
CA ARG A 11 9.05 10.87 0.11
C ARG A 11 8.45 11.25 1.47
N TRP A 12 7.21 11.72 1.50
CA TRP A 12 6.60 12.30 2.71
C TRP A 12 5.63 11.36 3.42
N VAL A 13 5.16 10.31 2.74
CA VAL A 13 4.23 9.34 3.33
C VAL A 13 4.83 7.95 3.37
N ILE A 14 5.23 7.40 2.22
CA ILE A 14 5.60 5.98 2.12
C ILE A 14 6.90 5.70 2.85
N GLU A 15 7.99 6.39 2.51
CA GLU A 15 9.31 6.17 3.11
C GLU A 15 9.31 6.40 4.64
N PRO A 16 8.75 7.51 5.18
CA PRO A 16 8.74 7.73 6.62
C PRO A 16 7.87 6.72 7.36
N THR A 17 6.78 6.25 6.74
CA THR A 17 5.93 5.21 7.34
C THR A 17 6.69 3.90 7.43
N LEU A 18 7.31 3.45 6.34
CA LEU A 18 8.11 2.22 6.29
C LEU A 18 9.23 2.26 7.34
N GLN A 19 9.93 3.39 7.46
CA GLN A 19 10.94 3.59 8.50
C GLN A 19 10.35 3.43 9.91
N ARG A 20 9.18 4.02 10.18
CA ARG A 20 8.53 3.96 11.50
C ARG A 20 8.11 2.55 11.89
N ILE A 21 7.69 1.73 10.92
CA ILE A 21 7.34 0.31 11.16
C ILE A 21 8.54 -0.64 11.01
N GLY A 22 9.76 -0.12 10.88
CA GLY A 22 10.99 -0.92 10.88
C GLY A 22 11.27 -1.68 9.59
N VAL A 23 10.74 -1.24 8.45
CA VAL A 23 10.92 -1.91 7.16
C VAL A 23 12.15 -1.35 6.44
N SER A 24 13.08 -2.24 6.09
CA SER A 24 14.30 -1.93 5.34
C SER A 24 14.39 -2.68 4.00
N THR A 25 13.29 -3.28 3.53
CA THR A 25 13.26 -4.06 2.29
C THR A 25 13.51 -3.15 1.08
N PRO A 26 14.56 -3.38 0.27
CA PRO A 26 14.78 -2.62 -0.95
C PRO A 26 13.58 -2.74 -1.89
N GLY A 27 13.17 -1.63 -2.50
CA GLY A 27 12.02 -1.60 -3.42
C GLY A 27 10.64 -1.60 -2.73
N ALA A 28 10.55 -1.70 -1.40
CA ALA A 28 9.25 -1.70 -0.70
C ALA A 28 8.47 -0.40 -0.93
N ALA A 29 9.16 0.74 -0.94
CA ALA A 29 8.52 2.03 -1.16
C ALA A 29 7.96 2.15 -2.58
N GLN A 30 8.72 1.69 -3.58
CA GLN A 30 8.33 1.66 -4.99
C GLN A 30 7.17 0.68 -5.22
N LEU A 31 7.18 -0.50 -4.60
CA LEU A 31 6.07 -1.45 -4.65
C LEU A 31 4.77 -0.82 -4.13
N LEU A 32 4.83 -0.09 -3.01
CA LEU A 32 3.66 0.60 -2.46
C LEU A 32 3.20 1.75 -3.36
N LEU A 33 4.13 2.53 -3.92
CA LEU A 33 3.80 3.58 -4.89
C LEU A 33 3.09 2.99 -6.12
N ALA A 34 3.62 1.89 -6.67
CA ALA A 34 3.01 1.17 -7.80
C ALA A 34 1.63 0.61 -7.44
N THR A 35 1.47 0.09 -6.23
CA THR A 35 0.17 -0.36 -5.72
C THR A 35 -0.84 0.79 -5.66
N ALA A 36 -0.45 1.95 -5.14
CA ALA A 36 -1.32 3.14 -5.10
C ALA A 36 -1.68 3.67 -6.49
N ALA A 37 -0.73 3.63 -7.44
CA ALA A 37 -0.95 4.01 -8.83
C ALA A 37 -2.00 3.11 -9.49
N GLN A 38 -1.88 1.80 -9.29
CA GLN A 38 -2.81 0.83 -9.85
C GLN A 38 -4.21 0.92 -9.23
N GLU A 39 -4.29 0.95 -7.89
CA GLU A 39 -5.55 0.82 -7.17
C GLU A 39 -6.41 2.09 -7.24
N SER A 40 -5.83 3.29 -7.20
CA SER A 40 -6.59 4.54 -7.09
C SER A 40 -6.10 5.67 -7.97
N GLN A 41 -5.12 5.42 -8.85
CA GLN A 41 -4.39 6.46 -9.59
C GLN A 41 -3.81 7.51 -8.64
N LEU A 42 -3.06 7.04 -7.64
CA LEU A 42 -2.43 7.87 -6.61
C LEU A 42 -3.44 8.72 -5.81
N GLY A 43 -4.65 8.20 -5.60
CA GLY A 43 -5.67 8.84 -4.78
C GLY A 43 -6.67 9.70 -5.53
N ALA A 44 -6.65 9.71 -6.87
CA ALA A 44 -7.72 10.34 -7.66
C ALA A 44 -9.09 9.69 -7.38
N HIS A 45 -9.10 8.40 -7.02
CA HIS A 45 -10.33 7.64 -6.72
C HIS A 45 -10.21 6.88 -5.39
N LEU A 46 -10.53 7.52 -4.26
CA LEU A 46 -10.48 6.89 -2.93
C LEU A 46 -11.67 5.94 -2.65
N ARG A 47 -12.79 6.13 -3.35
CA ARG A 47 -13.96 5.26 -3.35
C ARG A 47 -14.62 5.29 -4.74
N PRO A 48 -14.14 4.47 -5.69
CA PRO A 48 -14.83 4.30 -6.96
C PRO A 48 -16.21 3.68 -6.71
N ASP A 49 -17.23 4.13 -7.44
CA ASP A 49 -18.59 3.56 -7.32
C ASP A 49 -18.56 2.04 -7.60
N GLY A 50 -19.17 1.27 -6.69
CA GLY A 50 -19.25 -0.19 -6.79
C GLY A 50 -18.01 -0.97 -6.32
N GLN A 51 -16.88 -0.29 -6.06
CA GLN A 51 -15.69 -0.91 -5.46
C GLN A 51 -15.80 -0.96 -3.93
N ARG A 52 -15.39 -2.09 -3.33
CA ARG A 52 -15.41 -2.29 -1.86
C ARG A 52 -14.12 -1.83 -1.17
N GLY A 53 -13.13 -1.39 -1.95
CA GLY A 53 -11.84 -0.92 -1.46
C GLY A 53 -11.94 0.45 -0.79
N LEU A 54 -11.01 0.71 0.14
CA LEU A 54 -10.94 1.96 0.88
C LEU A 54 -9.60 2.67 0.64
N GLY A 55 -9.68 3.95 0.28
CA GLY A 55 -8.55 4.86 0.22
C GLY A 55 -7.59 4.63 -0.93
N ILE A 56 -6.38 5.15 -0.77
CA ILE A 56 -5.38 5.19 -1.85
C ILE A 56 -4.91 3.80 -2.31
N TYR A 57 -5.01 2.81 -1.44
CA TYR A 57 -4.64 1.43 -1.74
C TYR A 57 -5.85 0.49 -1.92
N GLN A 58 -7.07 1.02 -1.96
CA GLN A 58 -8.32 0.25 -2.12
C GLN A 58 -8.42 -1.00 -1.20
N ILE A 59 -8.00 -0.87 0.06
CA ILE A 59 -7.96 -2.00 0.99
C ILE A 59 -9.38 -2.38 1.41
N GLN A 60 -9.74 -3.66 1.28
CA GLN A 60 -11.03 -4.17 1.75
C GLN A 60 -11.04 -4.30 3.29
N ALA A 61 -12.20 -4.03 3.90
CA ALA A 61 -12.38 -4.17 5.36
C ALA A 61 -12.06 -5.58 5.89
N LEU A 62 -12.34 -6.63 5.12
CA LEU A 62 -11.99 -8.00 5.48
C LEU A 62 -10.46 -8.20 5.50
N THR A 63 -9.76 -7.76 4.47
CA THR A 63 -8.29 -7.82 4.39
C THR A 63 -7.65 -7.08 5.54
N HIS A 64 -8.17 -5.90 5.89
CA HIS A 64 -7.72 -5.13 7.04
C HIS A 64 -7.82 -5.92 8.36
N ARG A 65 -8.95 -6.59 8.61
CA ARG A 65 -9.12 -7.44 9.81
C ARG A 65 -8.12 -8.58 9.82
N HIS A 66 -7.95 -9.30 8.71
CA HIS A 66 -6.98 -10.40 8.63
C HIS A 66 -5.54 -9.94 8.87
N VAL A 67 -5.15 -8.72 8.46
CA VAL A 67 -3.83 -8.17 8.82
C VAL A 67 -3.68 -8.02 10.33
N TRP A 68 -4.71 -7.57 11.03
CA TRP A 68 -4.69 -7.47 12.49
C TRP A 68 -4.73 -8.83 13.17
N ASP A 69 -5.74 -9.63 12.84
CA ASP A 69 -6.11 -10.84 13.56
C ASP A 69 -5.15 -12.01 13.27
N ASP A 70 -4.53 -12.07 12.08
CA ASP A 70 -3.71 -13.20 11.67
C ASP A 70 -2.20 -12.87 11.63
N TYR A 71 -1.82 -11.59 11.69
CA TYR A 71 -0.42 -11.18 11.56
C TYR A 71 0.03 -10.28 12.71
N LEU A 72 -0.59 -9.11 12.89
CA LEU A 72 -0.15 -8.15 13.92
C LEU A 72 -0.34 -8.68 15.34
N VAL A 73 -1.40 -9.48 15.60
CA VAL A 73 -1.64 -10.07 16.93
C VAL A 73 -0.44 -10.90 17.44
N HIS A 74 0.36 -11.46 16.55
CA HIS A 74 1.51 -12.29 16.89
C HIS A 74 2.77 -11.48 17.23
N SER A 75 2.75 -10.15 17.06
CA SER A 75 3.85 -9.26 17.40
C SER A 75 3.33 -8.00 18.11
N PRO A 76 3.23 -8.01 19.45
CA PRO A 76 2.67 -6.90 20.23
C PRO A 76 3.35 -5.55 19.99
N GLU A 77 4.67 -5.53 19.84
CA GLU A 77 5.44 -4.30 19.53
C GLU A 77 5.06 -3.73 18.15
N LEU A 78 4.92 -4.59 17.15
CA LEU A 78 4.53 -4.19 15.81
C LEU A 78 3.08 -3.72 15.77
N ALA A 79 2.18 -4.46 16.42
CA ALA A 79 0.78 -4.07 16.59
C ALA A 79 0.64 -2.70 17.26
N SER A 80 1.41 -2.46 18.33
CA SER A 80 1.46 -1.17 19.04
C SER A 80 1.95 -0.05 18.11
N THR A 81 3.03 -0.29 17.38
CA THR A 81 3.59 0.68 16.42
C THR A 81 2.58 1.04 15.33
N VAL A 82 1.91 0.06 14.73
CA VAL A 82 0.88 0.27 13.70
C VAL A 82 -0.36 0.94 14.29
N ARG A 83 -0.79 0.55 15.49
CA ARG A 83 -1.93 1.18 16.18
C ARG A 83 -1.65 2.65 16.49
N GLY A 84 -0.41 2.98 16.82
CA GLY A 84 0.06 4.34 17.07
C GLY A 84 0.06 5.25 15.84
N LEU A 85 -0.02 4.69 14.63
CA LEU A 85 -0.23 5.45 13.39
C LEU A 85 -1.69 5.89 13.21
N ALA A 86 -2.65 5.11 13.72
CA ALA A 86 -4.08 5.42 13.62
C ALA A 86 -4.50 6.44 14.67
N SER A 87 -5.63 7.13 14.45
CA SER A 87 -6.20 8.02 15.47
C SER A 87 -6.50 7.26 16.75
N GLN A 88 -6.39 7.95 17.89
CA GLN A 88 -6.68 7.33 19.18
C GLN A 88 -8.18 7.07 19.35
N HIS A 89 -9.01 8.04 18.97
CA HIS A 89 -10.46 8.01 19.20
C HIS A 89 -11.22 7.30 18.08
N ASP A 90 -11.05 7.76 16.82
CA ASP A 90 -11.90 7.30 15.72
C ASP A 90 -11.61 5.85 15.33
N PHE A 91 -10.36 5.38 15.49
CA PHE A 91 -10.03 3.98 15.23
C PHE A 91 -10.84 2.99 16.06
N LEU A 92 -11.21 3.34 17.31
CA LEU A 92 -11.99 2.43 18.17
C LEU A 92 -13.43 2.28 17.69
N ASN A 93 -13.97 3.31 17.05
CA ASN A 93 -15.35 3.33 16.58
C ASN A 93 -15.45 2.90 15.10
N GLN A 94 -14.49 3.31 14.28
CA GLN A 94 -14.48 3.15 12.82
C GLN A 94 -13.07 2.82 12.31
N PRO A 95 -12.49 1.65 12.67
CA PRO A 95 -11.10 1.32 12.35
C PRO A 95 -10.80 1.29 10.85
N HIS A 96 -11.81 1.02 10.02
CA HIS A 96 -11.68 0.99 8.56
C HIS A 96 -11.63 2.38 7.92
N ALA A 97 -12.17 3.41 8.57
CA ALA A 97 -12.17 4.77 8.01
C ALA A 97 -10.73 5.30 7.82
N GLU A 98 -9.82 4.86 8.68
CA GLU A 98 -8.39 5.20 8.66
C GLU A 98 -7.70 4.76 7.38
N LEU A 99 -8.16 3.68 6.74
CA LEU A 99 -7.64 3.25 5.44
C LEU A 99 -7.92 4.29 4.34
N THR A 100 -8.94 5.13 4.52
CA THR A 100 -9.33 6.19 3.58
C THR A 100 -8.68 7.52 3.93
N THR A 101 -8.64 7.88 5.22
CA THR A 101 -8.29 9.23 5.68
C THR A 101 -6.85 9.38 6.18
N ASN A 102 -6.19 8.27 6.54
CA ASN A 102 -4.86 8.29 7.14
C ASN A 102 -3.87 7.54 6.25
N LEU A 103 -3.13 8.31 5.44
CA LEU A 103 -2.21 7.76 4.45
C LEU A 103 -1.08 6.93 5.07
N SER A 104 -0.56 7.35 6.22
CA SER A 104 0.49 6.58 6.92
C SER A 104 -0.04 5.26 7.45
N TYR A 105 -1.23 5.27 8.05
CA TYR A 105 -1.89 4.04 8.49
C TYR A 105 -2.20 3.10 7.32
N ALA A 106 -2.82 3.62 6.25
CA ALA A 106 -3.14 2.85 5.06
C ALA A 106 -1.87 2.24 4.41
N THR A 107 -0.76 2.99 4.40
CA THR A 107 0.54 2.53 3.90
C THR A 107 1.08 1.37 4.73
N ALA A 108 1.00 1.46 6.05
CA ALA A 108 1.45 0.36 6.93
C ALA A 108 0.63 -0.91 6.71
N ILE A 109 -0.70 -0.80 6.63
CA ILE A 109 -1.56 -1.95 6.34
C ILE A 109 -1.28 -2.52 4.94
N ALA A 110 -1.11 -1.67 3.92
CA ALA A 110 -0.76 -2.12 2.57
C ALA A 110 0.54 -2.92 2.55
N TRP A 111 1.56 -2.48 3.28
CA TRP A 111 2.81 -3.24 3.43
C TRP A 111 2.57 -4.62 4.05
N PHE A 112 1.79 -4.70 5.12
CA PHE A 112 1.53 -5.99 5.79
C PHE A 112 0.62 -6.93 5.00
N ILE A 113 -0.11 -6.45 4.00
CA ILE A 113 -0.79 -7.34 3.04
C ILE A 113 0.24 -8.18 2.26
N TYR A 114 1.38 -7.59 1.90
CA TYR A 114 2.51 -8.30 1.28
C TYR A 114 3.33 -9.10 2.29
N ALA A 115 3.83 -8.42 3.33
CA ALA A 115 4.84 -8.96 4.24
C ALA A 115 4.34 -10.14 5.11
N ARG A 116 3.02 -10.29 5.30
CA ARG A 116 2.46 -11.43 6.03
C ARG A 116 2.58 -12.77 5.30
N ASN A 117 2.82 -12.76 3.98
CA ASN A 117 2.91 -13.99 3.19
C ASN A 117 4.33 -14.55 3.29
N LYS A 118 4.47 -15.81 3.73
CA LYS A 118 5.77 -16.45 3.99
C LYS A 118 6.66 -16.58 2.76
N ASP A 119 6.05 -16.63 1.59
CA ASP A 119 6.67 -16.75 0.27
C ASP A 119 6.88 -15.40 -0.43
N PHE A 120 6.49 -14.28 0.19
CA PHE A 120 6.75 -12.96 -0.34
C PHE A 120 8.25 -12.65 -0.35
N LYS A 121 8.77 -12.33 -1.53
CA LYS A 121 10.14 -11.88 -1.76
C LYS A 121 10.12 -10.81 -2.83
N LEU A 122 10.85 -9.74 -2.59
CA LEU A 122 11.04 -8.67 -3.56
C LEU A 122 12.53 -8.62 -3.93
N PRO A 123 12.89 -8.73 -5.23
CA PRO A 123 14.27 -8.58 -5.68
C PRO A 123 14.83 -7.21 -5.28
N SER A 124 16.13 -7.14 -4.96
CA SER A 124 16.75 -5.87 -4.54
C SER A 124 16.76 -4.81 -5.65
N ASN A 125 16.74 -5.24 -6.91
CA ASN A 125 16.65 -4.44 -8.12
C ASN A 125 15.30 -4.67 -8.85
N ALA A 126 14.22 -4.83 -8.07
CA ALA A 126 12.90 -5.12 -8.61
C ALA A 126 12.47 -4.13 -9.69
N THR A 127 11.95 -4.65 -10.80
CA THR A 127 11.42 -3.86 -11.91
C THR A 127 9.92 -3.63 -11.76
N ALA A 128 9.33 -2.86 -12.68
CA ALA A 128 7.88 -2.69 -12.75
C ALA A 128 7.16 -4.05 -12.90
N GLU A 129 7.74 -4.99 -13.67
CA GLU A 129 7.18 -6.34 -13.83
C GLU A 129 7.19 -7.13 -12.50
N ASP A 130 8.27 -7.01 -11.70
CA ASP A 130 8.33 -7.65 -10.37
C ASP A 130 7.25 -7.10 -9.44
N PHE A 131 7.00 -5.79 -9.48
CA PHE A 131 5.91 -5.16 -8.72
C PHE A 131 4.55 -5.66 -9.18
N ALA A 132 4.32 -5.76 -10.50
CA ALA A 132 3.08 -6.26 -11.08
C ALA A 132 2.79 -7.71 -10.63
N LEU A 133 3.82 -8.57 -10.65
CA LEU A 133 3.72 -9.95 -10.20
C LEU A 133 3.41 -10.05 -8.70
N CYS A 134 4.08 -9.24 -7.87
CA CYS A 134 3.81 -9.20 -6.44
C CYS A 134 2.39 -8.71 -6.15
N TRP A 135 1.96 -7.62 -6.78
CA TRP A 135 0.63 -7.06 -6.64
C TRP A 135 -0.45 -8.08 -7.02
N LYS A 136 -0.32 -8.69 -8.20
CA LYS A 136 -1.27 -9.70 -8.66
C LYS A 136 -1.27 -10.91 -7.73
N ARG A 137 -0.13 -11.39 -7.26
CA ARG A 137 -0.09 -12.59 -6.40
C ARG A 137 -0.66 -12.35 -5.00
N PHE A 138 -0.30 -11.25 -4.35
CA PHE A 138 -0.53 -11.07 -2.91
C PHE A 138 -1.58 -10.02 -2.56
N TYR A 139 -1.77 -9.03 -3.43
CA TYR A 139 -2.62 -7.88 -3.15
C TYR A 139 -3.99 -8.01 -3.81
N HIS A 140 -4.01 -8.32 -5.11
CA HIS A 140 -5.23 -8.38 -5.92
C HIS A 140 -5.28 -9.61 -6.86
N PRO A 141 -5.29 -10.85 -6.33
CA PRO A 141 -5.20 -12.10 -7.12
C PRO A 141 -6.35 -12.39 -8.07
N LYS A 142 -7.49 -11.73 -7.89
CA LYS A 142 -8.66 -11.88 -8.76
C LYS A 142 -8.77 -10.75 -9.80
N SER A 143 -7.74 -9.91 -9.93
CA SER A 143 -7.78 -8.82 -10.90
C SER A 143 -7.55 -9.32 -12.32
N ASP A 144 -8.36 -8.80 -13.25
CA ASP A 144 -8.24 -9.06 -14.69
C ASP A 144 -7.12 -8.24 -15.35
N VAL A 145 -6.55 -7.25 -14.63
CA VAL A 145 -5.45 -6.39 -15.10
C VAL A 145 -4.22 -7.23 -15.44
N SER A 146 -3.64 -7.03 -16.62
CA SER A 146 -2.42 -7.72 -17.03
C SER A 146 -1.17 -7.11 -16.38
N THR A 147 -0.06 -7.85 -16.40
CA THR A 147 1.22 -7.32 -15.91
C THR A 147 1.69 -6.12 -16.72
N GLU A 148 1.42 -6.14 -18.03
CA GLU A 148 1.76 -5.06 -18.95
C GLU A 148 0.96 -3.79 -18.63
N GLU A 149 -0.36 -3.91 -18.47
CA GLU A 149 -1.23 -2.77 -18.11
C GLU A 149 -0.82 -2.15 -16.77
N PHE A 150 -0.49 -2.98 -15.77
CA PHE A 150 0.04 -2.50 -14.50
C PHE A 150 1.32 -1.68 -14.70
N CYS A 151 2.27 -2.20 -15.48
CA CYS A 151 3.56 -1.54 -15.71
C CYS A 151 3.39 -0.23 -16.48
N GLU A 152 2.50 -0.18 -17.47
CA GLU A 152 2.16 1.05 -18.20
C GLU A 152 1.63 2.11 -17.25
N ARG A 153 0.62 1.78 -16.43
CA ARG A 153 0.04 2.72 -15.46
C ARG A 153 1.05 3.20 -14.43
N TYR A 154 1.91 2.30 -13.94
CA TYR A 154 2.97 2.69 -13.01
C TYR A 154 3.96 3.67 -13.65
N ARG A 155 4.45 3.38 -14.86
CA ARG A 155 5.38 4.28 -15.58
C ARG A 155 4.76 5.64 -15.87
N GLU A 156 3.50 5.68 -16.29
CA GLU A 156 2.79 6.94 -16.56
C GLU A 156 2.63 7.80 -15.30
N LEU A 157 2.30 7.20 -14.16
CA LEU A 157 2.00 7.92 -12.93
C LEU A 157 3.24 8.19 -12.07
N ALA A 158 4.31 7.41 -12.24
CA ALA A 158 5.56 7.53 -11.48
C ALA A 158 6.72 8.15 -12.27
N ALA A 159 6.50 8.64 -13.50
CA ALA A 159 7.52 9.26 -14.35
C ALA A 159 8.39 10.29 -13.60
N ASP A 160 7.77 11.15 -12.79
CA ASP A 160 8.44 12.21 -12.01
C ASP A 160 9.35 11.67 -10.88
N CYS A 161 9.27 10.38 -10.55
CA CYS A 161 10.12 9.72 -9.56
C CYS A 161 11.41 9.15 -10.17
N GLU A 162 11.44 8.86 -11.48
CA GLU A 162 12.61 8.29 -12.16
C GLU A 162 13.63 9.36 -12.56
N GLU A 163 13.21 10.61 -12.82
CA GLU A 163 14.11 11.71 -13.23
C GLU A 163 15.01 12.28 -12.11
N ALA A 164 14.88 11.79 -10.87
CA ALA A 164 15.58 12.35 -9.70
C ALA A 164 16.62 11.41 -9.05
N ALA A 165 16.98 10.31 -9.73
CA ALA A 165 18.00 9.35 -9.28
C ALA A 165 19.35 9.58 -9.97
#